data_AF-W1VJJ3-F1
#
_entry.id   AF-W1VJJ3-F1
#
_cell.length_a   1.000
_cell.length_b   1.000
_cell.length_c   1.000
_cell.angle_alpha   90.00
_cell.angle_beta   90.00
_cell.angle_gamma   90.00
#
_symmetry.space_group_name_H-M   'P 1'
#
loop_
_entity.id
_entity.type
_entity.pdbx_description
1 polymer ?
#
loop_
_entity_poly.entity_id
_entity_poly.type
_entity_poly.pdbx_seq_one_letter_code
_entity_poly.pdbx_strand_id
1 'polypeptide(L)'
;YFFPLYAGKVNGGQGYVSDGLALTDPSLFGPRGSLAVMDRYVLARVKDLADTVRTQMSAYDVTGATASVREFIDVLTNWYLRTSRSRFSDAEEQVWRPAFDTLATVLRVLTEVMAPLAPLVSEEIWRGLTGGRSVHLTDWPVLPAHVADQALVTAMD
;
A
#
# COMPACT_ATOMS: atom_id res chain seq x y z
N TYR A 1 -11.69 -4.89 9.92
CA TYR A 1 -12.88 -4.03 9.72
C TYR A 1 -12.49 -2.66 9.12
N PHE A 2 -11.84 -2.61 7.94
CA PHE A 2 -11.43 -1.33 7.32
C PHE A 2 -12.11 -1.05 5.97
N PHE A 3 -12.16 -2.04 5.08
CA PHE A 3 -12.84 -1.95 3.79
C PHE A 3 -14.37 -2.15 3.73
N PRO A 4 -15.08 -2.69 4.75
CA PRO A 4 -16.53 -2.95 4.64
C PRO A 4 -17.38 -1.73 4.30
N LEU A 5 -16.97 -0.51 4.71
CA LEU A 5 -17.73 0.71 4.47
C LEU A 5 -17.62 1.24 3.03
N TYR A 6 -16.47 1.02 2.37
CA TYR A 6 -16.28 1.36 0.95
C TYR A 6 -16.78 0.25 0.03
N ALA A 7 -16.73 -0.99 0.51
CA ALA A 7 -17.12 -2.15 -0.25
C ALA A 7 -18.65 -2.37 -0.31
N GLY A 8 -19.47 -1.53 0.32
CA GLY A 8 -20.93 -1.64 0.30
C GLY A 8 -21.58 -1.61 -1.09
N LYS A 9 -20.84 -1.21 -2.14
CA LYS A 9 -21.27 -1.31 -3.55
C LYS A 9 -20.71 -2.52 -4.30
N VAL A 10 -19.62 -3.11 -3.83
CA VAL A 10 -19.01 -4.29 -4.45
C VAL A 10 -19.43 -5.55 -3.69
N ASN A 11 -19.25 -6.73 -4.30
CA ASN A 11 -19.62 -8.02 -3.68
C ASN A 11 -21.07 -8.07 -3.12
N GLY A 12 -22.02 -7.44 -3.83
CA GLY A 12 -23.43 -7.39 -3.42
C GLY A 12 -23.67 -6.71 -2.06
N GLY A 13 -22.75 -5.85 -1.60
CA GLY A 13 -22.88 -5.12 -0.32
C GLY A 13 -22.46 -5.93 0.92
N GLN A 14 -21.93 -7.14 0.75
CA GLN A 14 -21.41 -7.97 1.85
C GLN A 14 -20.05 -7.48 2.39
N GLY A 15 -19.46 -6.46 1.77
CA GLY A 15 -18.11 -6.04 2.03
C GLY A 15 -17.07 -6.98 1.41
N TYR A 16 -15.81 -6.56 1.46
CA TYR A 16 -14.67 -7.35 0.99
C TYR A 16 -13.55 -7.29 2.03
N VAL A 17 -12.99 -8.45 2.35
CA VAL A 17 -11.80 -8.58 3.18
C VAL A 17 -10.68 -9.01 2.25
N SER A 18 -9.63 -8.20 2.20
CA SER A 18 -8.47 -8.46 1.35
C SER A 18 -7.34 -9.05 2.18
N ASP A 19 -6.74 -10.13 1.68
CA ASP A 19 -5.49 -10.68 2.21
C ASP A 19 -4.25 -9.94 1.66
N GLY A 20 -4.46 -8.94 0.80
CA GLY A 20 -3.42 -8.25 0.04
C GLY A 20 -2.97 -9.03 -1.21
N LEU A 21 -1.96 -8.50 -1.88
CA LEU A 21 -1.36 -9.08 -3.07
C LEU A 21 -0.25 -10.06 -2.70
N ALA A 22 -0.17 -11.16 -3.45
CA ALA A 22 0.98 -12.06 -3.42
C ALA A 22 2.18 -11.41 -4.13
N LEU A 23 2.87 -10.48 -3.46
CA LEU A 23 4.00 -9.72 -4.03
C LEU A 23 5.15 -10.60 -4.55
N THR A 24 5.22 -11.87 -4.13
CA THR A 24 6.19 -12.85 -4.62
C THR A 24 5.91 -13.32 -6.05
N ASP A 25 4.70 -13.12 -6.58
CA ASP A 25 4.35 -13.45 -7.96
C ASP A 25 4.85 -12.34 -8.92
N PRO A 26 5.86 -12.61 -9.75
CA PRO A 26 6.38 -11.62 -10.69
C PRO A 26 5.42 -11.33 -11.84
N SER A 27 4.42 -12.19 -12.12
CA SER A 27 3.46 -12.00 -13.21
C SER A 27 2.52 -10.81 -13.00
N LEU A 28 2.44 -10.32 -11.77
CA LEU A 28 1.73 -9.10 -11.41
C LEU A 28 2.41 -7.83 -11.95
N PHE A 29 3.72 -7.88 -12.21
CA PHE A 29 4.57 -6.72 -12.47
C PHE A 29 5.12 -6.67 -13.91
N GLY A 30 5.74 -5.54 -14.25
CA GLY A 30 6.32 -5.29 -15.57
C GLY A 30 5.31 -4.91 -16.66
N PRO A 31 5.78 -4.61 -17.90
CA PRO A 31 4.95 -4.03 -18.96
C PRO A 31 3.77 -4.91 -19.42
N ARG A 32 3.84 -6.22 -19.18
CA ARG A 32 2.77 -7.19 -19.49
C ARG A 32 2.18 -7.81 -18.21
N GLY A 33 2.44 -7.19 -17.06
CA GLY A 33 1.92 -7.64 -15.77
C GLY A 33 0.40 -7.48 -15.70
N SER A 34 -0.24 -8.30 -14.87
CA SER A 34 -1.69 -8.28 -14.71
C SER A 34 -2.21 -7.08 -13.90
N LEU A 35 -1.36 -6.40 -13.13
CA LEU A 35 -1.75 -5.22 -12.37
C LEU A 35 -1.82 -3.97 -13.24
N ALA A 36 -2.83 -3.14 -12.96
CA ALA A 36 -2.96 -1.84 -13.60
C ALA A 36 -1.72 -0.98 -13.31
N VAL A 37 -1.40 -0.08 -14.25
CA VAL A 37 -0.20 0.79 -14.17
C VAL A 37 -0.14 1.54 -12.83
N MET A 38 -1.28 2.10 -12.41
CA MET A 38 -1.38 2.88 -11.17
C MET A 38 -1.18 2.02 -9.90
N ASP A 39 -1.52 0.72 -9.95
CA ASP A 39 -1.29 -0.21 -8.84
C ASP A 39 0.21 -0.52 -8.72
N ARG A 40 0.86 -0.78 -9.86
CA ARG A 40 2.32 -1.01 -9.91
C ARG A 40 3.09 0.23 -9.44
N TYR A 41 2.65 1.42 -9.84
CA TYR A 41 3.24 2.69 -9.40
C TYR A 41 3.19 2.86 -7.88
N VAL A 42 2.01 2.72 -7.26
CA VAL A 42 1.90 2.93 -5.80
C VAL A 42 2.66 1.86 -5.01
N LEU A 43 2.75 0.62 -5.53
CA LEU A 43 3.56 -0.44 -4.93
C LEU A 43 5.07 -0.17 -5.04
N ALA A 44 5.53 0.37 -6.17
CA ALA A 44 6.92 0.82 -6.32
C ALA A 44 7.21 1.98 -5.34
N ARG A 45 6.31 2.96 -5.23
CA ARG A 45 6.46 4.09 -4.30
C ARG A 45 6.49 3.66 -2.83
N VAL A 46 5.64 2.71 -2.40
CA VAL A 46 5.66 2.24 -1.00
C VAL A 46 6.90 1.41 -0.70
N LYS A 47 7.43 0.68 -1.68
CA LYS A 47 8.73 0.01 -1.57
C LYS A 47 9.85 1.04 -1.37
N ASP A 48 9.91 2.06 -2.22
CA ASP A 48 10.92 3.13 -2.11
C ASP A 48 10.82 3.87 -0.77
N LEU A 49 9.60 4.11 -0.29
CA LEU A 49 9.37 4.67 1.05
C LEU A 49 9.98 3.77 2.13
N ALA A 50 9.69 2.47 2.13
CA ALA A 50 10.18 1.55 3.15
C ALA A 50 11.72 1.49 3.17
N ASP A 51 12.35 1.48 2.00
CA ASP A 51 13.81 1.48 1.86
C ASP A 51 14.43 2.82 2.31
N THR A 52 13.79 3.94 1.97
CA THR A 52 14.22 5.30 2.33
C THR A 52 14.12 5.55 3.83
N VAL A 53 12.96 5.28 4.43
CA VAL A 53 12.71 5.48 5.87
C VAL A 53 13.62 4.59 6.71
N ARG A 54 13.87 3.33 6.28
CA ARG A 54 14.85 2.46 6.95
C ARG A 54 16.23 3.11 7.01
N THR A 55 16.66 3.71 5.90
CA THR A 55 17.97 4.37 5.79
C THR A 55 18.02 5.62 6.68
N GLN A 56 17.00 6.47 6.63
CA GLN A 56 16.89 7.67 7.46
C GLN A 56 16.87 7.34 8.96
N MET A 57 16.05 6.37 9.37
CA MET A 57 15.98 5.94 10.77
C MET A 57 17.29 5.32 11.26
N SER A 58 18.01 4.58 10.41
CA SER A 58 19.35 4.04 10.73
C SER A 58 20.39 5.16 10.93
N ALA A 59 20.18 6.31 10.30
CA ALA A 59 21.01 7.51 10.45
C ALA A 59 20.49 8.48 11.52
N TYR A 60 19.46 8.09 12.30
CA TYR A 60 18.76 8.93 13.28
C TYR A 60 18.09 10.18 12.68
N ASP A 61 17.84 10.20 11.38
CA ASP A 61 17.11 11.27 10.69
C ASP A 61 15.58 11.08 10.80
N VAL A 62 15.05 11.31 12.00
CA VAL A 62 13.61 11.18 12.27
C VAL A 62 12.80 12.25 11.50
N THR A 63 13.37 13.45 11.33
CA THR A 63 12.71 14.54 10.59
C THR A 63 12.57 14.17 9.11
N GLY A 64 13.62 13.64 8.49
CA GLY A 64 13.55 13.12 7.11
C GLY A 64 12.57 11.97 6.97
N ALA A 65 12.60 11.02 7.90
CA ALA A 65 11.65 9.90 7.92
C ALA A 65 10.18 10.35 7.95
N THR A 66 9.85 11.28 8.84
CA THR A 66 8.47 11.82 8.94
C THR A 66 8.08 12.62 7.69
N ALA A 67 9.01 13.35 7.08
CA ALA A 67 8.78 14.07 5.83
C ALA A 67 8.49 13.12 4.66
N SER A 68 9.29 12.06 4.50
CA SER A 68 9.10 11.06 3.44
C SER A 68 7.77 10.30 3.58
N VAL A 69 7.38 9.96 4.81
CA VAL A 69 6.05 9.36 5.08
C VAL A 69 4.93 10.33 4.68
N ARG A 70 5.04 11.61 5.05
CA ARG A 70 4.03 12.62 4.68
C ARG A 70 3.90 12.77 3.17
N GLU A 71 5.00 12.82 2.45
CA GLU A 71 5.02 12.90 0.98
C GLU A 71 4.34 11.68 0.35
N PHE A 72 4.63 10.47 0.85
CA PHE A 72 3.97 9.27 0.35
C PHE A 72 2.46 9.26 0.62
N ILE A 73 2.00 9.75 1.77
CA ILE A 73 0.56 9.86 2.07
C ILE A 73 -0.13 10.79 1.06
N ASP A 74 0.54 11.87 0.62
CA ASP A 74 0.05 12.75 -0.44
C ASP A 74 -0.09 11.98 -1.77
N VAL A 75 0.94 11.24 -2.19
CA VAL A 75 0.88 10.38 -3.39
C VAL A 75 -0.26 9.36 -3.29
N LEU A 76 -0.40 8.68 -2.16
CA LEU A 76 -1.44 7.67 -1.96
C LEU A 76 -2.86 8.27 -2.09
N THR A 77 -3.09 9.44 -1.49
CA THR A 77 -4.42 10.04 -1.43
C THR A 77 -4.75 10.88 -2.66
N ASN A 78 -3.84 11.76 -3.07
CA ASN A 78 -4.05 12.72 -4.15
C ASN A 78 -3.76 12.15 -5.54
N TRP A 79 -2.93 11.10 -5.67
CA TRP A 79 -2.66 10.48 -6.96
C TRP A 79 -3.35 9.13 -7.10
N TYR A 80 -3.02 8.15 -6.25
CA TYR A 80 -3.53 6.79 -6.39
C TYR A 80 -5.06 6.70 -6.15
N LEU A 81 -5.53 7.07 -4.95
CA LEU A 81 -6.96 6.94 -4.60
C LEU A 81 -7.86 7.81 -5.49
N ARG A 82 -7.41 9.02 -5.81
CA ARG A 82 -8.15 9.92 -6.71
C ARG A 82 -8.28 9.32 -8.11
N THR A 83 -7.21 8.77 -8.67
CA THR A 83 -7.19 8.25 -10.05
C THR A 83 -7.88 6.89 -10.14
N SER A 84 -7.76 6.05 -9.11
CA SER A 84 -8.36 4.72 -9.06
C SER A 84 -9.80 4.71 -8.51
N ARG A 85 -10.40 5.88 -8.23
CA ARG A 85 -11.72 5.98 -7.57
C ARG A 85 -12.82 5.18 -8.26
N SER A 86 -12.88 5.21 -9.60
CA SER A 86 -13.90 4.48 -10.37
C SER A 86 -13.82 2.97 -10.17
N ARG A 87 -12.59 2.44 -10.04
CA ARG A 87 -12.32 1.01 -9.87
C ARG A 87 -12.86 0.46 -8.55
N PHE A 88 -12.84 1.26 -7.48
CA PHE A 88 -13.41 0.86 -6.18
C PHE A 88 -14.93 0.77 -6.16
N SER A 89 -15.60 1.30 -7.19
CA SER A 89 -17.06 1.25 -7.37
C SER A 89 -17.50 0.44 -8.59
N ASP A 90 -16.57 -0.26 -9.23
CA ASP A 90 -16.85 -1.06 -10.41
C ASP A 90 -17.68 -2.31 -10.05
N ALA A 91 -18.51 -2.79 -10.98
CA ALA A 91 -19.28 -4.01 -10.80
C ALA A 91 -18.44 -5.27 -11.09
N GLU A 92 -17.41 -5.13 -11.93
CA GLU A 92 -16.55 -6.22 -12.39
C GLU A 92 -15.50 -6.59 -11.34
N GLU A 93 -15.57 -7.82 -10.83
CA GLU A 93 -14.65 -8.33 -9.80
C GLU A 93 -13.18 -8.23 -10.21
N GLN A 94 -12.88 -8.53 -11.47
CA GLN A 94 -11.53 -8.40 -12.03
C GLN A 94 -10.98 -6.96 -11.99
N VAL A 95 -11.83 -5.95 -11.83
CA VAL A 95 -11.43 -4.53 -11.78
C VAL A 95 -11.30 -4.05 -10.34
N TRP A 96 -12.33 -4.27 -9.51
CA TRP A 96 -12.35 -3.74 -8.15
C TRP A 96 -11.47 -4.54 -7.19
N ARG A 97 -11.42 -5.88 -7.32
CA ARG A 97 -10.69 -6.75 -6.39
C ARG A 97 -9.20 -6.43 -6.35
N PRO A 98 -8.47 -6.33 -7.49
CA PRO A 98 -7.05 -5.96 -7.46
C PRO A 98 -6.79 -4.56 -6.90
N ALA A 99 -7.71 -3.61 -7.06
CA ALA A 99 -7.56 -2.26 -6.52
C ALA A 99 -7.63 -2.26 -4.98
N PHE A 100 -8.56 -3.03 -4.40
CA PHE A 100 -8.64 -3.24 -2.95
C PHE A 100 -7.44 -4.03 -2.43
N ASP A 101 -6.99 -5.07 -3.13
CA ASP A 101 -5.81 -5.86 -2.74
C ASP A 101 -4.53 -5.03 -2.76
N THR A 102 -4.37 -4.18 -3.77
CA THR A 102 -3.26 -3.22 -3.85
C THR A 102 -3.30 -2.26 -2.67
N LEU A 103 -4.47 -1.65 -2.40
CA LEU A 103 -4.61 -0.69 -1.31
C LEU A 103 -4.37 -1.33 0.06
N ALA A 104 -4.89 -2.53 0.30
CA ALA A 104 -4.63 -3.30 1.51
C ALA A 104 -3.13 -3.56 1.69
N THR A 105 -2.44 -3.98 0.62
CA THR A 105 -1.00 -4.24 0.65
C THR A 105 -0.20 -2.98 0.98
N VAL A 106 -0.53 -1.87 0.33
CA VAL A 106 0.13 -0.58 0.55
C VAL A 106 -0.09 -0.07 1.98
N LEU A 107 -1.33 -0.11 2.48
CA LEU A 107 -1.65 0.35 3.84
C LEU A 107 -0.97 -0.51 4.92
N ARG A 108 -0.88 -1.83 4.71
CA ARG A 108 -0.12 -2.71 5.60
C ARG A 108 1.34 -2.27 5.69
N VAL A 109 2.01 -2.12 4.54
CA VAL A 109 3.43 -1.71 4.49
C VAL A 109 3.62 -0.31 5.08
N LEU A 110 2.74 0.63 4.75
CA LEU A 110 2.78 1.99 5.29
C LEU A 110 2.68 2.00 6.82
N THR A 111 1.74 1.23 7.38
CA THR A 111 1.54 1.18 8.84
C THR A 111 2.71 0.50 9.56
N GLU A 112 3.35 -0.50 8.95
CA GLU A 112 4.59 -1.11 9.42
C GLU A 112 5.76 -0.10 9.42
N VAL A 113 5.92 0.67 8.33
CA VAL A 113 6.94 1.74 8.23
C VAL A 113 6.67 2.86 9.25
N MET A 114 5.40 3.20 9.46
CA MET A 114 4.99 4.26 10.40
C MET A 114 5.00 3.82 11.86
N ALA A 115 5.06 2.52 12.17
CA ALA A 115 4.99 2.01 13.54
C ALA A 115 5.93 2.72 14.54
N PRO A 116 7.22 2.95 14.25
CA PRO A 116 8.10 3.69 15.16
C PRO A 116 7.80 5.19 15.26
N LEU A 117 7.08 5.78 14.29
CA LEU A 117 6.81 7.22 14.22
C LEU A 117 5.43 7.59 14.80
N ALA A 118 4.42 6.73 14.62
CA ALA A 118 3.03 6.95 15.00
C ALA A 118 2.42 5.68 15.63
N PRO A 119 2.94 5.21 16.78
CA PRO A 119 2.74 3.84 17.25
C PRO A 119 1.29 3.45 17.52
N LEU A 120 0.49 4.37 18.07
CA LEU A 120 -0.91 4.09 18.39
C LEU A 120 -1.79 4.01 17.14
N VAL A 121 -1.60 4.95 16.21
CA VAL A 121 -2.40 5.02 14.98
C VAL A 121 -2.03 3.88 14.04
N SER A 122 -0.74 3.58 13.88
CA SER A 122 -0.29 2.43 13.10
C SER A 122 -0.81 1.11 13.65
N GLU A 123 -0.79 0.92 14.98
CA GLU A 123 -1.31 -0.29 15.62
C GLU A 123 -2.79 -0.51 15.34
N GLU A 124 -3.61 0.53 15.52
CA GLU A 124 -5.07 0.44 15.31
C GLU A 124 -5.42 0.09 13.86
N ILE A 125 -4.80 0.78 12.90
CA ILE A 125 -5.04 0.53 11.47
C ILE A 125 -4.52 -0.85 11.07
N TRP A 126 -3.28 -1.20 11.44
CA TRP A 126 -2.64 -2.46 11.05
C TRP A 126 -3.39 -3.67 11.61
N ARG A 127 -3.83 -3.63 12.87
CA ARG A 127 -4.65 -4.72 13.45
C ARG A 127 -6.02 -4.80 12.80
N GLY A 128 -6.63 -3.65 12.50
CA GLY A 128 -7.92 -3.61 11.80
C GLY A 128 -7.86 -4.17 10.37
N LEU A 129 -6.69 -4.10 9.74
CA LEU A 129 -6.41 -4.57 8.39
C LEU A 129 -6.00 -6.05 8.35
N THR A 130 -5.08 -6.47 9.21
CA THR A 130 -4.45 -7.80 9.16
C THR A 130 -5.02 -8.81 10.15
N GLY A 131 -5.69 -8.34 11.21
CA GLY A 131 -6.09 -9.18 12.35
C GLY A 131 -4.92 -9.70 13.20
N GLY A 132 -3.68 -9.26 12.94
CA GLY A 132 -2.50 -9.70 13.67
C GLY A 132 -2.45 -9.20 15.13
N ARG A 133 -1.44 -9.69 15.88
CA ARG A 133 -1.30 -9.40 17.30
C ARG A 133 -0.94 -7.94 17.58
N SER A 134 0.09 -7.41 16.91
CA SER A 134 0.55 -6.02 17.00
C SER A 134 1.56 -5.76 15.89
N VAL A 135 1.55 -4.56 15.32
CA VAL A 135 2.53 -4.13 14.31
C VAL A 135 3.93 -4.00 14.91
N HIS A 136 4.03 -3.73 16.21
CA HIS A 136 5.31 -3.57 16.91
C HIS A 136 6.05 -4.89 17.15
N LEU A 137 5.44 -6.02 16.78
CA LEU A 137 6.03 -7.36 16.85
C LEU A 137 6.39 -7.92 15.47
N THR A 138 6.21 -7.15 14.40
CA THR A 138 6.55 -7.57 13.04
C THR A 138 7.97 -7.16 12.68
N ASP A 139 8.56 -7.89 11.74
CA ASP A 139 9.80 -7.45 11.10
C ASP A 139 9.58 -6.21 10.25
N TRP A 140 10.67 -5.48 9.94
CA TRP A 140 10.62 -4.38 9.00
C TRP A 140 10.18 -4.86 7.61
N PRO A 141 9.27 -4.15 6.92
CA PRO A 141 8.78 -4.59 5.62
C PRO A 141 9.89 -4.58 4.57
N VAL A 142 10.09 -5.71 3.90
CA VAL A 142 11.00 -5.86 2.76
C VAL A 142 10.22 -6.38 1.56
N LEU A 143 10.04 -5.52 0.56
CA LEU A 143 9.33 -5.88 -0.66
C LEU A 143 10.30 -6.46 -1.70
N PRO A 144 9.87 -7.48 -2.49
CA PRO A 144 10.72 -8.09 -3.52
C PRO A 144 11.29 -7.08 -4.52
N ALA A 145 12.48 -7.39 -5.06
CA ALA A 145 13.18 -6.48 -5.96
C ALA A 145 12.37 -6.14 -7.22
N HIS A 146 11.60 -7.09 -7.76
CA HIS A 146 10.79 -6.90 -8.97
C HIS A 146 9.57 -5.98 -8.78
N VAL A 147 9.26 -5.59 -7.55
CA VAL A 147 8.23 -4.57 -7.26
C VAL A 147 8.76 -3.17 -7.58
N ALA A 148 10.08 -2.97 -7.56
CA ALA A 148 10.68 -1.68 -7.93
C ALA A 148 10.51 -1.41 -9.42
N ASP A 149 10.10 -0.19 -9.77
CA ASP A 149 9.96 0.26 -11.15
C ASP A 149 10.34 1.75 -11.25
N GLN A 150 11.64 2.04 -11.22
CA GLN A 150 12.17 3.40 -11.23
C GLN A 150 11.82 4.17 -12.51
N ALA A 151 11.69 3.46 -13.65
CA ALA A 151 11.27 4.06 -14.89
C ALA A 151 9.80 4.52 -14.81
N LEU A 152 8.92 3.70 -14.22
CA LEU A 152 7.53 4.07 -14.00
C LEU A 152 7.38 5.22 -13.00
N VAL A 153 8.12 5.19 -11.89
CA VAL A 153 8.12 6.28 -10.91
C VAL A 153 8.52 7.60 -11.57
N THR A 154 9.65 7.61 -12.29
CA THR A 154 10.16 8.81 -12.99
C THR A 154 9.19 9.31 -14.08
N ALA A 155 8.45 8.42 -14.74
CA ALA A 155 7.51 8.80 -15.78
C ALA A 155 6.19 9.40 -15.24
N MET A 156 5.90 9.21 -13.95
CA MET A 156 4.63 9.59 -13.33
C MET A 156 4.75 10.72 -12.30
N ASP A 157 5.95 10.97 -11.76
CA ASP A 157 6.28 12.13 -10.95
C ASP A 157 6.44 13.40 -11.81
#